data_AF-A0A5K1EY35-F1
#
_entry.id   AF-A0A5K1EY35-F1
#
_cell.length_a   1.000
_cell.length_b   1.000
_cell.length_c   1.000
_cell.angle_alpha   90.00
_cell.angle_beta   90.00
_cell.angle_gamma   90.00
#
_symmetry.space_group_name_H-M   'P 1'
#
loop_
_entity.id
_entity.type
_entity.pdbx_description
1 polymer ?
#
loop_
_entity_poly.entity_id
_entity_poly.type
_entity_poly.pdbx_seq_one_letter_code
_entity_poly.pdbx_strand_id
1 'polypeptide(L)' 'VWARIWSILSLHFISAGSHGDEKIAMYAIDSLRQLGMKYLERAELTKFTFQNDILKPFVVLMRNSRSPTIRSLIVDCIVQ' A
#
# COMPACT_ATOMS: atom_id res chain seq x y z
N VAL A 1 -11.98 -3.89 -14.94
CA VAL A 1 -11.88 -5.07 -14.03
C VAL A 1 -10.82 -4.85 -12.96
N TRP A 2 -9.56 -4.59 -13.31
CA TRP A 2 -8.46 -4.38 -12.35
C TRP A 2 -8.74 -3.29 -11.31
N ALA A 3 -9.22 -2.10 -11.70
CA ALA A 3 -9.59 -1.05 -10.74
C ALA A 3 -10.61 -1.50 -9.68
N ARG A 4 -11.54 -2.40 -10.04
CA ARG A 4 -12.53 -2.95 -9.10
C ARG A 4 -11.90 -3.95 -8.13
N ILE A 5 -10.96 -4.77 -8.62
CA ILE A 5 -10.18 -5.69 -7.78
C ILE A 5 -9.28 -4.89 -6.82
N TRP A 6 -8.57 -3.89 -7.35
CA TRP A 6 -7.71 -3.01 -6.56
C TRP A 6 -8.49 -2.27 -5.47
N SER A 7 -9.70 -1.77 -5.77
CA SER A 7 -10.54 -1.12 -4.75
C SER A 7 -10.81 -2.02 -3.55
N ILE A 8 -11.07 -3.32 -3.77
CA ILE A 8 -11.31 -4.29 -2.69
C ILE A 8 -9.99 -4.60 -1.95
N LEU A 9 -8.91 -4.88 -2.69
CA LEU A 9 -7.61 -5.18 -2.11
C LEU A 9 -7.05 -4.02 -1.29
N SER A 10 -7.17 -2.79 -1.80
CA SER A 10 -6.72 -1.58 -1.12
C SER A 10 -7.39 -1.42 0.24
N LEU A 11 -8.71 -1.66 0.33
CA LEU A 11 -9.43 -1.58 1.60
C LEU A 11 -8.97 -2.67 2.57
N HIS A 12 -8.73 -3.89 2.07
CA HIS A 12 -8.20 -4.97 2.88
C HIS A 12 -6.81 -4.66 3.44
N PHE A 13 -5.89 -4.17 2.61
CA PHE A 13 -4.55 -3.77 3.05
C PHE A 13 -4.57 -2.61 4.03
N ILE A 14 -5.46 -1.64 3.86
CA ILE A 14 -5.62 -0.55 4.84
C ILE A 14 -6.09 -1.10 6.19
N SER A 15 -7.07 -2.01 6.19
CA SER A 15 -7.58 -2.62 7.42
C SER A 15 -6.51 -3.46 8.12
N ALA A 16 -5.81 -4.32 7.39
CA ALA A 16 -4.78 -5.19 7.95
C ALA A 16 -3.51 -4.40 8.35
N GLY A 17 -3.12 -3.39 7.57
CA GLY A 17 -2.01 -2.49 7.88
C GLY A 17 -2.26 -1.56 9.07
N SER A 18 -3.53 -1.37 9.45
CA SER A 18 -3.92 -0.60 10.64
C SER A 18 -4.16 -1.48 11.88
N HIS A 19 -3.86 -2.78 11.80
CA HIS A 19 -4.09 -3.72 12.89
C HIS A 19 -3.21 -3.39 14.11
N GLY A 20 -3.73 -3.64 15.32
CA GLY A 20 -3.00 -3.34 16.57
C GLY A 20 -1.80 -4.25 16.82
N ASP A 21 -1.80 -5.45 16.24
CA ASP A 21 -0.63 -6.32 16.17
C ASP A 21 0.32 -5.84 15.06
N GLU A 22 1.52 -5.42 15.49
CA GLU A 22 2.54 -4.85 14.61
C GLU A 22 3.02 -5.83 13.54
N LYS A 23 3.05 -7.14 13.81
CA LYS A 23 3.44 -8.14 12.81
C LYS A 23 2.41 -8.22 11.70
N ILE A 24 1.11 -8.23 12.05
CA ILE A 24 0.03 -8.25 11.05
C ILE A 24 0.10 -6.99 10.18
N ALA A 25 0.27 -5.82 10.81
CA ALA A 25 0.42 -4.57 10.08
C ALA A 25 1.63 -4.59 9.14
N MET A 26 2.78 -5.07 9.62
CA MET A 26 4.02 -5.18 8.85
C MET A 26 3.86 -6.08 7.62
N TYR A 27 3.32 -7.30 7.80
CA TYR A 27 3.12 -8.23 6.68
C TYR A 27 2.14 -7.69 5.64
N ALA A 28 1.08 -7.00 6.09
CA ALA A 28 0.12 -6.37 5.19
C ALA A 28 0.76 -5.25 4.36
N ILE A 29 1.59 -4.40 4.97
CA ILE A 29 2.26 -3.30 4.28
C ILE A 29 3.30 -3.83 3.28
N ASP A 30 4.10 -4.82 3.66
CA ASP A 30 5.08 -5.40 2.72
C ASP A 30 4.39 -6.13 1.56
N SER A 31 3.29 -6.84 1.81
CA SER A 31 2.48 -7.45 0.75
C SER A 31 1.89 -6.41 -0.20
N LEU A 32 1.40 -5.28 0.35
CA LEU A 32 0.92 -4.16 -0.45
C LEU A 32 2.04 -3.56 -1.32
N ARG A 33 3.26 -3.42 -0.78
CA ARG A 33 4.44 -2.96 -1.51
C ARG A 33 4.78 -3.90 -2.67
N GLN A 34 4.96 -5.19 -2.38
CA GLN A 34 5.32 -6.17 -3.41
C GLN A 34 4.30 -6.19 -4.55
N LEU A 35 3.00 -6.07 -4.22
CA LEU A 35 1.95 -5.97 -5.23
C LEU A 35 2.03 -4.63 -5.97
N GLY A 36 2.12 -3.50 -5.28
CA GLY A 36 2.18 -2.16 -5.87
C GLY A 36 3.35 -2.01 -6.86
N MET A 37 4.56 -2.46 -6.49
CA MET A 37 5.77 -2.35 -7.31
C MET A 37 5.67 -3.16 -8.61
N LYS A 38 5.23 -4.42 -8.54
CA LYS A 38 5.01 -5.25 -9.74
C LYS A 38 4.02 -4.63 -10.72
N TYR A 39 3.09 -3.83 -10.22
CA TYR A 39 2.10 -3.16 -11.06
C TYR A 39 2.60 -1.83 -11.62
N LEU A 40 3.40 -1.07 -10.87
CA LEU A 40 4.07 0.13 -11.36
C LEU A 40 5.03 -0.19 -12.50
N GLU A 41 5.81 -1.28 -12.38
CA GLU A 41 6.73 -1.78 -13.41
C GLU A 41 6.02 -2.19 -14.72
N ARG A 42 4.78 -2.67 -14.62
CA ARG A 42 3.98 -3.08 -15.81
C ARG A 42 3.18 -1.93 -16.42
N ALA A 43 3.06 -0.80 -15.74
CA ALA A 43 2.16 0.29 -16.10
C ALA A 43 2.81 1.39 -16.94
N GLU A 44 3.93 1.13 -17.63
CA GLU A 44 4.56 2.08 -18.57
C GLU A 44 3.60 2.60 -19.67
N LEU A 45 2.40 1.99 -19.84
CA LEU A 45 1.48 2.32 -20.95
C LEU A 45 0.11 2.89 -20.56
N THR A 46 -0.26 3.03 -19.27
CA THR A 46 -1.63 3.44 -18.91
C THR A 46 -1.72 4.47 -17.77
N LYS A 47 -1.58 5.76 -18.13
CA LYS A 47 -2.09 6.99 -17.47
C LYS A 47 -1.80 7.21 -15.96
N PHE A 48 -1.36 8.42 -15.62
CA PHE A 48 -1.17 9.00 -14.27
C PHE A 48 -2.26 8.67 -13.22
N THR A 49 -3.50 8.44 -13.65
CA THR A 49 -4.62 8.06 -12.76
C THR A 49 -4.38 6.75 -12.02
N PHE A 50 -3.71 5.77 -12.64
CA PHE A 50 -3.52 4.45 -12.02
C PHE A 50 -2.42 4.44 -10.95
N GLN A 51 -1.36 5.22 -11.17
CA GLN A 51 -0.27 5.39 -10.21
C GLN A 51 -0.78 6.04 -8.91
N ASN A 52 -1.64 7.05 -9.02
CA ASN A 52 -2.27 7.69 -7.85
C ASN A 52 -3.11 6.72 -7.01
N ASP A 53 -3.84 5.80 -7.65
CA ASP A 53 -4.68 4.83 -6.94
C ASP A 53 -3.87 3.78 -6.17
N ILE A 54 -2.67 3.45 -6.64
CA ILE A 54 -1.77 2.51 -5.94
C ILE A 54 -1.19 3.14 -4.67
N LEU A 55 -0.90 4.44 -4.70
CA LEU A 55 -0.29 5.15 -3.56
C LEU A 55 -1.27 5.47 -2.43
N LYS A 56 -2.58 5.58 -2.73
CA LYS A 56 -3.63 5.90 -1.74
C LYS A 56 -3.55 5.06 -0.45
N PRO A 57 -3.48 3.73 -0.48
CA PRO A 57 -3.41 2.93 0.75
C PRO A 57 -2.16 3.23 1.61
N PHE A 58 -1.00 3.50 1.01
CA PHE A 58 0.20 3.91 1.77
C PHE A 58 -0.01 5.25 2.49
N VAL A 59 -0.65 6.22 1.83
CA VAL A 59 -0.97 7.53 2.42
C VAL A 59 -1.91 7.38 3.61
N VAL A 60 -2.95 6.55 3.47
CA VAL A 60 -3.91 6.28 4.56
C VAL A 60 -3.22 5.62 5.75
N LEU A 61 -2.41 4.60 5.49
CA LEU A 61 -1.66 3.89 6.53
C LEU A 61 -0.66 4.80 7.26
N MET A 62 0.04 5.68 6.52
CA MET A 62 0.98 6.64 7.10
C MET A 62 0.30 7.65 8.03
N ARG A 63 -0.94 8.06 7.69
CA ARG A 63 -1.74 8.98 8.52
C ARG A 63 -2.33 8.30 9.76
N ASN A 64 -2.73 7.04 9.63
CA ASN A 64 -3.40 6.31 10.71
C ASN A 64 -2.41 5.71 11.72
N SER A 65 -1.19 5.39 11.29
CA SER A 65 -0.21 4.73 12.15
C SER A 65 0.42 5.69 13.17
N ARG A 66 0.39 5.28 14.43
CA ARG A 66 1.13 5.94 15.53
C ARG A 66 2.48 5.28 15.81
N SER A 67 2.74 4.10 15.23
CA SER A 67 4.02 3.39 15.41
C SER A 67 5.09 4.01 14.52
N PRO A 68 6.21 4.51 15.09
CA PRO A 68 7.32 5.04 14.30
C PRO A 68 7.95 3.96 13.40
N THR A 69 8.00 2.71 13.87
CA THR A 69 8.48 1.55 13.10
C THR A 69 7.64 1.34 11.84
N ILE A 70 6.32 1.29 11.99
CA ILE A 70 5.40 1.12 10.85
C ILE A 70 5.50 2.30 9.89
N ARG A 71 5.63 3.53 10.39
CA ARG A 71 5.82 4.71 9.54
C ARG A 71 7.12 4.67 8.77
N SER A 72 8.22 4.24 9.39
CA SER A 72 9.50 4.03 8.68
C SER A 72 9.35 2.99 7.58
N LEU A 73 8.70 1.86 7.89
CA LEU A 73 8.50 0.78 6.94
C LEU A 73 7.67 1.24 5.73
N ILE A 74 6.63 2.06 5.93
CA ILE A 74 5.85 2.65 4.82
C ILE A 74 6.73 3.58 3.96
N VAL A 75 7.62 4.37 4.57
CA VAL A 75 8.54 5.24 3.81
C VAL A 75 9.53 4.40 3.00
N ASP A 76 10.10 3.36 3.59
CA ASP A 76 11.01 2.43 2.91
C ASP A 76 10.32 1.75 1.71
N CYS A 77 9.01 1.53 1.79
CA CYS A 77 8.23 0.98 0.68
C CYS A 77 8.10 1.91 -0.54
N ILE A 78 8.21 3.23 -0.34
CA ILE A 78 7.99 4.25 -1.39
C ILE A 78 9.33 4.68 -2.02
N VAL A 79 10.42 4.61 -1.27
CA VAL A 79 11.75 5.06 -1.72
C VAL A 79 12.46 4.00 -2.59
N GLN A 80 12.13 2.72 -2.43
CA GLN A 80 12.65 1.61 -3.23
C GLN A 80 11.92 1.48 -4.57
#